data_AF-A0AAV1IES2-F1
#
_entry.id   AF-A0AAV1IES2-F1
#
_cell.length_a   1.000
_cell.length_b   1.000
_cell.length_c   1.000
_cell.angle_alpha   90.00
_cell.angle_beta   90.00
_cell.angle_gamma   90.00
#
_symmetry.space_group_name_H-M   'P 1'
#
loop_
_entity.id
_entity.type
_entity.pdbx_description
1 polymer ?
#
loop_
_entity_poly.entity_id
_entity_poly.type
_entity_poly.pdbx_seq_one_letter_code
_entity_poly.pdbx_strand_id
1 'polypeptide(L)'
;MASILKMARLAPILRAGTLQRPAAILITERHMTNFKDKERGEETVHFRKADEELLRKLLQKVKAQADTADSIEAKEHAKSELESLKGILSKYNVSDADYEKLMEWRHQI
;
A
#
# COMPACT_ATOMS: atom_id res chain seq x y z
N MET A 1 -35.49 -30.77 2.63
CA MET A 1 -34.58 -30.24 1.61
C MET A 1 -33.37 -29.65 2.31
N ALA A 2 -32.27 -30.39 2.36
CA ALA A 2 -31.03 -29.93 2.98
C ALA A 2 -29.86 -30.33 2.07
N SER A 3 -29.08 -29.35 1.61
CA SER A 3 -27.65 -29.53 1.42
C SER A 3 -26.98 -28.16 1.29
N ILE A 4 -26.23 -27.81 2.33
CA ILE A 4 -25.25 -26.72 2.40
C ILE A 4 -23.87 -27.38 2.17
N LEU A 5 -22.87 -26.57 1.79
CA LEU A 5 -21.43 -26.86 1.66
C LEU A 5 -21.01 -27.38 0.28
N LYS A 6 -20.00 -26.83 -0.41
CA LYS A 6 -18.74 -26.18 0.02
C LYS A 6 -18.37 -25.12 -1.03
N MET A 7 -18.23 -23.86 -0.64
CA MET A 7 -17.40 -22.94 -1.41
C MET A 7 -15.94 -23.16 -1.02
N ALA A 8 -15.15 -23.63 -1.98
CA ALA A 8 -13.73 -23.85 -1.82
C ALA A 8 -13.05 -22.50 -1.58
N ARG A 9 -12.40 -22.37 -0.42
CA ARG A 9 -11.51 -21.26 -0.10
C ARG A 9 -10.31 -21.33 -1.05
N LEU A 10 -10.26 -20.43 -2.02
CA LEU A 10 -9.05 -20.14 -2.78
C LEU A 10 -8.08 -19.41 -1.84
N ALA A 11 -7.13 -20.15 -1.27
CA ALA A 11 -5.99 -19.54 -0.58
C ALA A 11 -5.02 -18.99 -1.64
N PRO A 12 -4.55 -17.73 -1.53
CA PRO A 12 -3.44 -17.28 -2.35
C PRO A 12 -2.17 -18.00 -1.89
N ILE A 13 -1.59 -18.77 -2.82
CA ILE A 13 -0.25 -19.33 -2.68
C ILE A 13 0.71 -18.15 -2.57
N LEU A 14 1.21 -17.89 -1.36
CA LEU A 14 2.35 -17.01 -1.12
C LEU A 14 3.56 -17.63 -1.80
N ARG A 15 3.78 -17.25 -3.06
CA ARG A 15 5.02 -17.53 -3.77
C ARG A 15 6.08 -16.67 -3.10
N ALA A 16 6.81 -17.27 -2.15
CA ALA A 16 8.04 -16.72 -1.62
C ALA A 16 9.01 -16.56 -2.81
N GLY A 17 8.97 -15.39 -3.43
CA GLY A 17 9.97 -14.98 -4.40
C GLY A 17 11.28 -14.92 -3.65
N THR A 18 12.16 -15.88 -3.92
CA THR A 18 13.57 -15.71 -3.62
C THR A 18 13.99 -14.40 -4.28
N LEU A 19 14.17 -13.36 -3.46
CA LEU A 19 14.83 -12.13 -3.86
C LEU A 19 16.26 -12.53 -4.18
N GLN A 20 16.47 -13.03 -5.40
CA GLN A 20 17.78 -13.16 -6.00
C GLN A 20 18.26 -11.73 -6.18
N ARG A 21 18.94 -11.22 -5.15
CA ARG A 21 19.63 -9.93 -5.20
C ARG A 21 20.46 -9.94 -6.48
N PRO A 22 20.23 -9.02 -7.43
CA PRO A 22 21.16 -8.89 -8.53
C PRO A 22 22.53 -8.63 -7.91
N ALA A 23 23.51 -9.46 -8.24
CA ALA A 23 24.89 -9.25 -7.82
C ALA A 23 25.26 -7.81 -8.21
N ALA A 24 25.38 -6.94 -7.21
CA ALA A 24 25.90 -5.61 -7.42
C ALA A 24 27.37 -5.78 -7.79
N ILE A 25 27.65 -5.78 -9.10
CA ILE A 25 29.02 -5.66 -9.60
C ILE A 25 29.52 -4.31 -9.08
N LEU A 26 30.33 -4.36 -8.02
CA LEU A 26 31.12 -3.26 -7.48
C LEU A 26 32.24 -3.01 -8.51
N ILE A 27 31.93 -2.23 -9.54
CA ILE A 27 32.95 -1.70 -10.44
C ILE A 27 33.71 -0.66 -9.63
N THR A 28 34.86 -1.06 -9.08
CA THR A 28 35.81 -0.14 -8.48
C THR A 28 36.62 0.49 -9.62
N GLU A 29 36.62 1.83 -9.71
CA GLU A 29 37.31 2.60 -10.76
C GLU A 29 38.81 2.27 -10.90
N ARG A 30 39.40 1.61 -9.89
CA ARG A 30 40.82 1.25 -9.81
C ARG A 30 41.25 0.09 -10.71
N HIS A 31 40.35 -0.52 -11.49
CA HIS A 31 40.67 -1.68 -12.35
C HIS A 31 40.17 -1.56 -13.80
N MET A 32 39.90 -0.34 -14.29
CA MET A 32 39.54 -0.12 -15.69
C MET A 32 40.77 0.34 -16.47
N THR A 33 41.45 -0.60 -17.13
CA THR A 33 42.71 -0.36 -17.85
C THR A 33 42.51 0.20 -19.26
N ASN A 34 41.30 0.09 -19.82
CA ASN A 34 40.96 0.61 -21.15
C ASN A 34 39.95 1.75 -21.08
N PHE A 35 40.11 2.78 -21.92
CA PHE A 35 39.20 3.92 -22.02
C PHE A 35 37.74 3.50 -22.26
N LYS A 36 37.53 2.48 -23.10
CA LYS A 36 36.22 1.88 -23.38
C LYS A 36 35.56 1.25 -22.15
N ASP A 37 36.36 0.69 -21.25
CA ASP A 37 35.85 0.09 -20.01
C ASP A 37 35.40 1.20 -19.05
N LYS A 38 36.17 2.29 -18.97
CA LYS A 38 35.81 3.49 -18.18
C LYS A 38 34.50 4.11 -18.65
N GLU A 39 34.34 4.34 -19.96
CA GLU A 39 33.09 4.89 -20.54
C GLU A 39 31.88 4.01 -20.22
N ARG A 40 32.02 2.68 -20.36
CA ARG A 40 30.96 1.73 -20.03
C ARG A 40 30.64 1.71 -18.53
N GLY A 41 31.65 1.88 -17.68
CA GLY A 41 31.48 2.01 -16.23
C GLY A 41 30.69 3.26 -15.85
N GLU A 42 31.04 4.40 -16.43
CA GLU A 42 30.37 5.69 -16.22
C GLU A 42 28.92 5.65 -16.73
N GLU A 43 28.69 5.09 -17.92
CA GLU A 43 27.36 4.87 -18.48
C GLU A 43 26.49 4.01 -17.54
N THR A 44 27.05 2.90 -17.04
CA THR A 44 26.33 1.99 -16.12
C THR A 44 25.97 2.69 -14.81
N VAL A 45 26.88 3.49 -14.25
CA VAL A 45 26.61 4.24 -13.02
C VAL A 45 25.56 5.32 -13.26
N HIS A 46 25.62 6.01 -14.41
CA HIS A 46 24.64 7.03 -14.77
C HIS A 46 23.23 6.45 -14.89
N PHE A 47 23.06 5.35 -15.65
CA PHE A 47 21.75 4.70 -15.80
C PHE A 47 21.23 4.13 -14.49
N ARG A 48 22.10 3.53 -13.66
CA ARG A 48 21.70 3.05 -12.33
C ARG A 48 21.14 4.16 -11.45
N LYS A 49 21.78 5.33 -11.45
CA LYS A 49 21.31 6.49 -10.68
C LYS A 49 19.97 7.01 -11.22
N ALA A 50 19.82 7.09 -12.53
CA ALA A 50 18.57 7.50 -13.16
C ALA A 50 17.41 6.53 -12.85
N ASP A 51 17.67 5.22 -12.90
CA ASP A 51 16.70 4.19 -12.56
C ASP A 51 16.31 4.25 -11.09
N GLU A 52 17.28 4.49 -10.19
CA GLU A 52 16.99 4.69 -8.77
C GLU A 52 16.09 5.90 -8.53
N GLU A 53 16.35 7.02 -9.20
CA GLU A 53 15.50 8.22 -9.09
C GLU A 53 14.09 7.95 -9.61
N LEU A 54 13.96 7.23 -10.72
CA LEU A 54 12.67 6.84 -11.29
C LEU A 54 11.88 5.92 -10.34
N LEU A 55 12.55 4.92 -9.76
CA LEU A 55 11.96 4.01 -8.78
C LEU A 55 11.50 4.75 -7.52
N ARG A 56 12.30 5.71 -7.03
CA ARG A 56 11.90 6.56 -5.89
C ARG A 56 10.62 7.34 -6.19
N LYS A 57 10.53 7.95 -7.38
CA LYS A 57 9.33 8.69 -7.82
C LYS A 57 8.12 7.76 -7.94
N LEU A 58 8.31 6.54 -8.45
CA LEU A 58 7.24 5.56 -8.55
C LEU A 58 6.70 5.17 -7.16
N LEU A 59 7.59 4.87 -6.22
CA LEU A 59 7.20 4.52 -4.86
C LEU A 59 6.50 5.66 -4.14
N GLN A 60 6.92 6.91 -4.35
CA GLN A 60 6.21 8.09 -3.83
C GLN A 60 4.77 8.18 -4.38
N LYS A 61 4.57 7.92 -5.67
CA LYS A 61 3.23 7.90 -6.27
C LYS A 61 2.36 6.77 -5.72
N VAL A 62 2.90 5.57 -5.58
CA VAL A 62 2.18 4.42 -4.99
C VAL A 62 1.79 4.73 -3.55
N LYS A 63 2.70 5.31 -2.76
CA LYS A 63 2.39 5.75 -1.40
C LYS A 63 1.27 6.79 -1.39
N ALA A 64 1.34 7.81 -2.23
CA ALA A 64 0.31 8.84 -2.30
C ALA A 64 -1.07 8.24 -2.67
N GLN A 65 -1.10 7.27 -3.59
CA GLN A 65 -2.33 6.56 -3.94
C GLN A 65 -2.88 5.74 -2.77
N ALA A 66 -2.02 5.00 -2.07
CA ALA A 66 -2.42 4.24 -0.88
C ALA A 66 -2.97 5.17 0.22
N ASP A 67 -2.25 6.24 0.57
CA ASP A 67 -2.67 7.19 1.60
C ASP A 67 -4.03 7.85 1.22
N THR A 68 -4.29 8.12 -0.06
CA THR A 68 -5.60 8.62 -0.51
C THR A 68 -6.71 7.58 -0.42
N ALA A 69 -6.43 6.33 -0.79
CA ALA A 69 -7.40 5.24 -0.71
C ALA A 69 -7.78 4.98 0.76
N ASP A 70 -6.80 4.88 1.64
CA ASP A 70 -7.00 4.69 3.09
C ASP A 70 -7.83 5.84 3.69
N SER A 71 -7.58 7.10 3.28
CA SER A 71 -8.38 8.24 3.75
C SER A 71 -9.83 8.20 3.25
N ILE A 72 -10.07 7.71 2.03
CA ILE A 72 -11.42 7.60 1.47
C ILE A 72 -12.16 6.46 2.18
N GLU A 73 -11.53 5.30 2.29
CA GLU A 73 -12.07 4.14 2.99
C GLU A 73 -12.42 4.48 4.45
N ALA A 74 -11.53 5.17 5.18
CA ALA A 74 -11.82 5.61 6.55
C ALA A 74 -13.08 6.48 6.65
N LYS A 75 -13.30 7.38 5.68
CA LYS A 75 -14.50 8.23 5.64
C LYS A 75 -15.75 7.45 5.26
N GLU A 76 -15.65 6.52 4.33
CA GLU A 76 -16.76 5.65 3.93
C GLU A 76 -17.17 4.71 5.06
N HIS A 77 -16.19 4.16 5.79
CA HIS A 77 -16.43 3.38 6.99
C HIS A 77 -17.15 4.20 8.05
N ALA A 78 -16.68 5.41 8.39
CA ALA A 78 -17.34 6.27 9.37
C ALA A 78 -18.80 6.62 8.97
N LYS A 79 -19.08 6.83 7.68
CA LYS A 79 -20.44 7.07 7.18
C LYS A 79 -21.34 5.84 7.29
N SER A 80 -20.85 4.67 6.87
CA SER A 80 -21.58 3.40 6.98
C SER A 80 -21.91 3.06 8.44
N GLU A 81 -20.98 3.34 9.34
CA GLU A 81 -21.20 3.18 10.79
C GLU A 81 -22.26 4.13 11.31
N LEU A 82 -22.24 5.40 10.90
CA LEU A 82 -23.24 6.39 11.28
C LEU A 82 -24.64 6.01 10.75
N GLU A 83 -24.75 5.53 9.52
CA GLU A 83 -26.00 5.02 8.94
C GLU A 83 -26.53 3.80 9.71
N SER A 84 -25.65 2.88 10.07
CA SER A 84 -25.99 1.72 10.91
C SER A 84 -26.48 2.18 12.30
N LEU A 85 -25.82 3.17 12.90
CA LEU A 85 -26.20 3.75 14.18
C LEU A 85 -27.59 4.40 14.10
N LYS A 86 -27.85 5.19 13.06
CA LYS A 86 -29.16 5.80 12.79
C LYS A 86 -30.25 4.75 12.57
N GLY A 87 -29.93 3.63 11.91
CA GLY A 87 -30.87 2.52 11.76
C GLY A 87 -31.32 1.94 13.11
N ILE A 88 -30.38 1.73 14.04
CA ILE A 88 -30.65 1.17 15.38
C ILE A 88 -31.40 2.18 16.25
N LEU A 89 -30.93 3.44 16.28
CA LEU A 89 -31.44 4.48 17.17
C LEU A 89 -32.64 5.24 16.57
N SER A 90 -33.06 4.94 15.34
CA SER A 90 -34.25 5.54 14.70
C SER A 90 -35.53 5.44 15.54
N LYS A 91 -35.62 4.45 16.44
CA LYS A 91 -36.75 4.23 17.34
C LYS A 91 -36.71 5.11 18.59
N TYR A 92 -35.58 5.75 18.86
CA TYR A 92 -35.35 6.59 20.02
C TYR A 92 -35.19 8.04 19.55
N ASN A 93 -35.77 8.99 20.28
CA ASN A 93 -35.65 10.40 19.92
C ASN A 93 -34.28 10.93 20.36
N VAL A 94 -33.26 10.65 19.56
CA VAL A 94 -31.85 10.97 19.84
C VAL A 94 -31.45 12.18 19.00
N SER A 95 -30.77 13.14 19.63
CA SER A 95 -30.30 14.34 18.95
C SER A 95 -29.05 14.06 18.10
N ASP A 96 -28.86 14.83 17.02
CA ASP A 96 -27.66 14.70 16.17
C ASP A 96 -26.34 14.85 16.96
N ALA A 97 -26.35 15.66 18.03
CA ALA A 97 -25.20 15.85 18.92
C ALA A 97 -24.84 14.58 19.71
N ASP A 98 -25.80 13.71 19.99
CA ASP A 98 -25.54 12.46 20.70
C ASP A 98 -25.03 11.37 19.74
N TYR A 99 -25.42 11.40 18.48
CA TYR A 99 -24.83 10.55 17.43
C TYR A 99 -23.33 10.84 17.27
N GLU A 100 -22.94 12.12 17.28
CA GLU A 100 -21.53 12.51 17.19
C GLU A 100 -20.71 12.01 18.38
N LYS A 101 -21.24 12.18 19.62
CA LYS A 101 -20.57 11.66 20.83
C LYS A 101 -20.44 10.14 20.84
N LEU A 102 -21.45 9.43 20.33
CA LEU A 102 -21.40 7.96 20.23
C LEU A 102 -20.39 7.50 19.18
N MET A 103 -20.28 8.20 18.05
CA MET A 103 -19.25 7.95 17.05
C MET A 103 -17.85 8.20 17.61
N GLU A 104 -17.66 9.32 18.32
CA GLU A 104 -16.39 9.66 18.97
C GLU A 104 -16.00 8.63 20.03
N TRP A 105 -16.94 8.18 20.87
CA TRP A 105 -16.71 7.11 21.85
C TRP A 105 -16.26 5.81 21.19
N ARG A 106 -16.86 5.43 20.07
CA ARG A 106 -16.51 4.20 19.35
C ARG A 106 -15.15 4.27 18.67
N HIS A 107 -14.74 5.44 18.17
CA HIS A 107 -13.45 5.64 17.50
C HIS A 107 -12.29 5.91 18.47
N GLN A 108 -12.56 6.20 19.75
CA GLN A 108 -11.54 6.33 20.80
C GLN A 108 -11.02 4.98 21.34
N ILE A 109 -11.73 3.87 21.10
CA ILE A 109 -11.37 2.51 21.54
C ILE A 109 -10.58 1.80 20.44
#